data_AF-A0A0B6ANG6-F1
#
_entry.id   AF-A0A0B6ANG6-F1
#
_cell.length_a   1.000
_cell.length_b   1.000
_cell.length_c   1.000
_cell.angle_alpha   90.00
_cell.angle_beta   90.00
_cell.angle_gamma   90.00
#
_symmetry.space_group_name_H-M   'P 1'
#
loop_
_entity.id
_entity.type
_entity.pdbx_description
1 polymer ?
#
loop_
_entity_poly.entity_id
_entity_poly.type
_entity_poly.pdbx_seq_one_letter_code
_entity_poly.pdbx_strand_id
1 'polypeptide(L)'
;MITDKHFLNAVNNTNVDFTGWDFSIITRTGHMDSDMLSWSYGSEAFRLIQNSNVALDIGTGGGEFLSLLQPFPRVMYTTEG
;
A
#
# COMPACT_ATOMS: atom_id res chain seq x y z
N MET A 1 -38.07 -15.05 2.54
CA MET A 1 -36.95 -14.19 2.09
C MET A 1 -36.23 -13.74 3.36
N ILE A 2 -35.02 -14.22 3.61
CA ILE A 2 -34.27 -13.85 4.82
C ILE A 2 -33.67 -12.47 4.56
N THR A 3 -34.10 -11.49 5.32
CA THR A 3 -33.57 -10.13 5.23
C THR A 3 -32.38 -10.02 6.17
N ASP A 4 -31.18 -9.87 5.60
CA ASP A 4 -29.97 -9.67 6.40
C ASP A 4 -30.03 -8.29 7.06
N LYS A 5 -30.24 -8.31 8.38
CA LYS A 5 -30.34 -7.10 9.20
C LYS A 5 -29.02 -6.33 9.23
N HIS A 6 -27.88 -6.99 9.13
CA HIS A 6 -26.58 -6.33 9.11
C HIS A 6 -26.37 -5.59 7.79
N PHE A 7 -26.72 -6.23 6.67
CA PHE A 7 -26.68 -5.60 5.35
C PHE A 7 -27.58 -4.36 5.28
N LEU A 8 -28.84 -4.48 5.72
CA LEU A 8 -29.75 -3.34 5.74
C LEU A 8 -29.27 -2.20 6.66
N ASN A 9 -28.67 -2.54 7.81
CA ASN A 9 -28.13 -1.53 8.71
C ASN A 9 -26.91 -0.81 8.09
N ALA A 10 -26.03 -1.53 7.38
CA ALA A 10 -24.91 -0.93 6.65
C ALA A 10 -25.39 0.03 5.55
N VAL A 11 -26.39 -0.37 4.76
CA VAL A 11 -26.98 0.48 3.72
C VAL A 11 -27.68 1.70 4.34
N ASN A 12 -28.43 1.53 5.42
CA ASN A 12 -29.14 2.64 6.07
C ASN A 12 -28.20 3.63 6.78
N ASN A 13 -27.02 3.18 7.22
CA ASN A 13 -25.96 4.03 7.79
C ASN A 13 -25.04 4.66 6.73
N THR A 14 -25.44 4.71 5.46
CA THR A 14 -24.72 5.45 4.40
C THR A 14 -25.02 6.95 4.41
N ASN A 15 -26.08 7.38 5.11
CA ASN A 15 -26.50 8.78 5.21
C ASN A 15 -25.72 9.60 6.26
N VAL A 16 -24.54 9.13 6.65
CA VAL A 16 -23.62 9.88 7.51
C VAL A 16 -22.68 10.64 6.60
N ASP A 17 -22.55 11.95 6.80
CA ASP A 17 -21.58 12.75 6.08
C ASP A 17 -20.17 12.20 6.36
N PHE A 18 -19.55 11.57 5.35
CA PHE A 18 -18.17 11.14 5.45
C PHE A 18 -17.27 12.37 5.32
N THR A 19 -16.73 12.85 6.44
CA THR A 19 -15.84 14.02 6.46
C THR A 19 -14.39 13.70 6.06
N GLY A 20 -14.09 12.47 5.68
CA GLY A 20 -12.72 12.03 5.39
C GLY A 20 -11.86 11.90 6.63
N TRP A 21 -10.56 11.72 6.41
CA TRP A 21 -9.54 11.72 7.44
C TRP A 21 -9.00 13.14 7.65
N ASP A 22 -8.88 13.59 8.89
CA ASP A 22 -8.24 14.86 9.21
C ASP A 22 -6.70 14.71 9.16
N PHE A 23 -6.11 15.21 8.08
CA PHE A 23 -4.65 15.26 7.88
C PHE A 23 -4.02 16.59 8.35
N SER A 24 -4.77 17.46 9.02
CA SER A 24 -4.26 18.76 9.49
C SER A 24 -3.06 18.61 10.44
N ILE A 25 -2.97 17.49 11.18
CA ILE A 25 -1.86 17.22 12.07
C ILE A 25 -0.54 17.08 11.32
N ILE A 26 -0.49 16.29 10.24
CA ILE A 26 0.74 16.02 9.48
C ILE A 26 1.22 17.24 8.71
N THR A 27 0.29 18.06 8.20
CA THR A 27 0.60 19.31 7.51
C THR A 27 1.06 20.39 8.48
N ARG A 28 0.37 20.56 9.63
CA ARG A 28 0.69 21.59 10.64
C ARG A 28 2.03 21.38 11.32
N THR A 29 2.47 20.13 11.48
CA THR A 29 3.76 19.81 12.12
C THR A 29 4.95 19.83 11.17
N GLY A 30 4.74 20.11 9.87
CA GLY A 30 5.81 20.06 8.87
C GLY A 30 6.32 18.64 8.58
N HIS A 31 5.50 17.61 8.84
CA HIS A 31 5.82 16.22 8.49
C HIS A 31 5.42 15.88 7.04
N MET A 32 4.94 16.88 6.30
CA MET A 32 4.62 16.78 4.89
C MET A 32 5.51 17.78 4.14
N ASP A 33 6.29 17.25 3.21
CA ASP A 33 7.15 18.00 2.30
C ASP A 33 6.81 17.59 0.86
N SER A 34 6.84 18.55 -0.06
CA SER A 34 6.52 18.36 -1.48
C SER A 34 7.74 18.47 -2.38
N ASP A 35 8.92 18.71 -1.81
CA ASP A 35 10.15 18.79 -2.58
C ASP A 35 10.53 17.44 -3.20
N MET A 36 11.30 17.51 -4.29
CA MET A 36 11.85 16.32 -4.92
C MET A 36 12.78 15.60 -3.93
N LEU A 37 12.42 14.37 -3.58
CA LEU A 37 13.28 13.49 -2.82
C LEU A 37 14.56 13.20 -3.62
N SER A 38 15.70 13.19 -2.94
CA SER A 38 16.99 12.80 -3.53
C SER A 38 17.08 11.30 -3.89
N TRP A 39 16.04 10.53 -3.57
CA TRP A 39 15.95 9.09 -3.76
C TRP A 39 14.58 8.71 -4.32
N SER A 40 14.51 7.51 -4.93
CA SER A 40 13.27 6.94 -5.45
C SER A 40 13.11 5.53 -4.91
N TYR A 41 11.96 5.23 -4.30
CA TYR A 41 11.67 3.90 -3.76
C TYR A 41 11.89 2.81 -4.82
N GLY A 42 11.41 3.02 -6.04
CA GLY A 42 11.56 2.06 -7.13
C GLY A 42 13.03 1.81 -7.49
N SER A 43 13.85 2.86 -7.56
CA SER A 43 15.28 2.74 -7.86
C SER A 43 16.03 1.99 -6.76
N GLU A 44 15.73 2.31 -5.50
CA GLU A 44 16.34 1.67 -4.33
C GLU A 44 15.91 0.21 -4.23
N ALA A 45 14.62 -0.08 -4.35
CA ALA A 45 14.06 -1.43 -4.31
C ALA A 45 14.64 -2.31 -5.43
N PHE A 46 14.69 -1.79 -6.67
CA PHE A 46 15.31 -2.48 -7.79
C PHE A 46 16.76 -2.85 -7.45
N ARG A 47 17.57 -1.86 -7.07
CA ARG A 47 18.99 -2.09 -6.75
C ARG A 47 19.16 -3.13 -5.63
N LEU A 48 18.34 -3.08 -4.58
CA LEU A 48 18.44 -4.02 -3.47
C LEU A 48 18.03 -5.44 -3.87
N ILE A 49 16.95 -5.59 -4.66
CA ILE A 49 16.51 -6.88 -5.20
C ILE A 49 17.63 -7.51 -6.04
N GLN A 50 18.24 -6.74 -6.95
CA GLN A 50 19.34 -7.21 -7.81
C GLN A 50 20.57 -7.72 -7.03
N ASN A 51 20.85 -7.12 -5.87
CA ASN A 51 22.05 -7.41 -5.09
C ASN A 51 21.79 -8.36 -3.90
N SER A 52 20.59 -8.93 -3.82
CA SER A 52 20.21 -9.85 -2.76
C SER A 52 20.34 -11.31 -3.19
N ASN A 53 20.52 -12.21 -2.22
CA ASN A 53 20.41 -13.66 -2.46
C ASN A 53 19.01 -14.19 -2.19
N VAL A 54 18.28 -13.53 -1.29
CA VAL A 54 16.93 -13.89 -0.82
C VAL A 54 16.15 -12.61 -0.56
N ALA A 55 14.89 -12.54 -1.00
CA ALA A 55 13.98 -11.43 -0.71
C ALA A 55 12.56 -11.92 -0.36
N LEU A 56 11.82 -11.09 0.39
CA LEU A 56 10.45 -11.31 0.80
C LEU A 56 9.62 -10.06 0.49
N ASP A 57 8.54 -10.22 -0.29
CA ASP A 57 7.54 -9.20 -0.54
C ASP A 57 6.26 -9.52 0.23
N ILE A 58 5.81 -8.60 1.10
CA ILE A 58 4.67 -8.80 1.99
C ILE A 58 3.48 -8.01 1.49
N GLY A 59 2.37 -8.68 1.23
CA GLY A 59 1.18 -8.02 0.67
C GLY A 59 1.40 -7.57 -0.77
N THR A 60 1.92 -8.46 -1.61
CA THR A 60 2.30 -8.17 -3.01
C THR A 60 1.11 -7.75 -3.89
N GLY A 61 -0.12 -7.99 -3.42
CA GLY A 61 -1.34 -7.75 -4.20
C GLY A 61 -1.34 -8.58 -5.48
N GLY A 62 -1.59 -7.94 -6.62
CA GLY A 62 -1.49 -8.58 -7.94
C GLY A 62 -0.05 -8.78 -8.43
N GLY A 63 0.95 -8.30 -7.68
CA GLY A 63 2.37 -8.41 -8.02
C GLY A 63 2.83 -7.47 -9.12
N GLU A 64 2.03 -6.46 -9.51
CA GLU A 64 2.34 -5.55 -10.61
C GLU A 64 3.65 -4.81 -10.37
N PHE A 65 3.82 -4.23 -9.17
CA PHE A 65 5.07 -3.53 -8.84
C PHE A 65 6.25 -4.50 -8.73
N LEU A 66 6.07 -5.65 -8.07
CA LEU A 66 7.12 -6.66 -7.94
C LEU A 66 7.61 -7.15 -9.30
N SER A 67 6.70 -7.32 -10.27
CA SER A 67 7.05 -7.77 -11.63
C SER A 67 8.03 -6.84 -12.36
N LEU A 68 8.07 -5.56 -11.98
CA LEU A 68 8.99 -4.56 -12.54
C LEU A 68 10.41 -4.65 -11.94
N LEU A 69 10.60 -5.40 -10.85
CA LEU A 69 11.88 -5.47 -10.12
C LEU A 69 12.81 -6.60 -10.61
N GLN A 70 12.45 -7.26 -11.70
CA GLN A 70 13.24 -8.32 -12.33
C GLN A 70 14.62 -7.85 -12.81
N PRO A 71 15.65 -8.72 -12.83
CA PRO A 71 15.60 -10.13 -12.42
C PRO A 71 15.57 -10.33 -10.91
N PHE A 72 14.86 -11.35 -10.44
CA PHE A 72 14.80 -11.66 -9.01
C PHE A 72 16.06 -12.33 -8.48
N PRO A 73 16.33 -12.22 -7.17
CA PRO A 73 17.35 -13.00 -6.51
C PRO A 73 17.06 -14.50 -6.62
N ARG A 74 18.05 -15.32 -6.22
CA ARG A 74 17.93 -16.79 -6.26
C ARG A 74 16.66 -17.30 -5.55
N VAL A 75 16.26 -16.63 -4.47
CA VAL A 75 15.05 -17.00 -3.72
C VAL A 75 14.20 -15.75 -3.52
N MET A 76 12.94 -15.83 -3.94
CA MET A 76 11.93 -14.79 -3.74
C MET A 76 10.70 -15.42 -3.08
N TYR A 77 10.29 -14.87 -1.94
CA TYR A 77 9.04 -15.23 -1.27
C TYR A 77 8.04 -14.09 -1.40
N THR A 78 6.77 -14.42 -1.61
CA THR A 78 5.70 -13.43 -1.65
C THR A 78 4.54 -13.87 -0.79
N THR A 79 3.80 -12.91 -0.25
CA THR A 79 2.53 -13.16 0.44
C THR A 79 1.45 -12.26 -0.11
N GLU A 80 0.23 -12.79 -0.21
CA GLU A 80 -1.00 -12.05 -0.50
C GLU A 80 -1.82 -11.88 0.78
N GLY A 81 -2.75 -10.92 0.76
CA GLY A 81 -3.65 -10.58 1.88
C GLY A 81 -5.10 -10.86 1.57
#